data_AF-A0A521B840-F1
#
_entry.id   AF-A0A521B840-F1
#
_cell.length_a   1.000
_cell.length_b   1.000
_cell.length_c   1.000
_cell.angle_alpha   90.00
_cell.angle_beta   90.00
_cell.angle_gamma   90.00
#
_symmetry.space_group_name_H-M   'P 1'
#
loop_
_entity.id
_entity.type
_entity.pdbx_description
1 polymer ?
#
loop_
_entity_poly.entity_id
_entity_poly.type
_entity_poly.pdbx_seq_one_letter_code
_entity_poly.pdbx_strand_id
1 'polypeptide(L)'
;MMSGKSGALALEMVFVPVIIMMLKEWVYPFFIWKWFPVADTASTVLEWVLIVVTVIGCFAYIGFGSSARHIYKLSLPSSIGIYLVIHLPLVLPVILMEAGWSVPSLWKDLSLLWWGLIGDGIRLFTPDRWVFHPLTLCFLTALLFLCGRNVYVEEEESIKSLQQSKVVSNR
;
A
#
# COMPACT_ATOMS: atom_id res chain seq x y z
N MET A 1 19.30 16.87 -11.14
CA MET A 1 18.42 16.03 -11.99
C MET A 1 17.74 14.87 -11.25
N MET A 2 17.84 14.77 -9.91
CA MET A 2 17.25 13.69 -9.08
C MET A 2 15.80 13.94 -8.62
N SER A 3 15.28 15.17 -8.65
CA SER A 3 13.97 15.47 -8.04
C SER A 3 12.78 14.88 -8.81
N GLY A 4 12.89 14.72 -10.14
CA GLY A 4 11.78 14.21 -10.97
C GLY A 4 11.43 12.75 -10.68
N LYS A 5 12.44 11.88 -10.52
CA LYS A 5 12.22 10.44 -10.28
C LYS A 5 11.69 10.17 -8.87
N SER A 6 12.28 10.83 -7.88
CA SER A 6 11.82 10.73 -6.49
C SER A 6 10.42 11.30 -6.32
N GLY A 7 10.11 12.42 -6.98
CA GLY A 7 8.78 13.03 -6.97
C GLY A 7 7.72 12.14 -7.62
N ALA A 8 8.05 11.50 -8.76
CA ALA A 8 7.13 10.57 -9.42
C ALA A 8 6.80 9.37 -8.53
N LEU A 9 7.80 8.72 -7.93
CA LEU A 9 7.56 7.64 -6.97
C LEU A 9 6.73 8.12 -5.78
N ALA A 10 7.04 9.29 -5.22
CA ALA A 10 6.31 9.83 -4.09
C ALA A 10 4.84 10.08 -4.44
N LEU A 11 4.58 10.58 -5.64
CA LEU A 11 3.24 10.78 -6.16
C LEU A 11 2.50 9.45 -6.32
N GLU A 12 3.13 8.40 -6.86
CA GLU A 12 2.52 7.06 -6.94
C GLU A 12 2.21 6.48 -5.55
N MET A 13 3.14 6.62 -4.61
CA MET A 13 2.99 6.16 -3.22
C MET A 13 1.91 6.89 -2.43
N VAL A 14 1.45 8.05 -2.91
CA VAL A 14 0.29 8.76 -2.36
C VAL A 14 -0.97 8.46 -3.17
N PHE A 15 -0.89 8.57 -4.48
CA PHE A 15 -2.02 8.46 -5.38
C PHE A 15 -2.67 7.08 -5.33
N VAL A 16 -1.88 6.01 -5.41
CA VAL A 16 -2.42 4.65 -5.44
C VAL A 16 -3.16 4.29 -4.14
N PRO A 17 -2.60 4.51 -2.93
CA PRO A 17 -3.35 4.27 -1.70
C PRO A 17 -4.57 5.17 -1.54
N VAL A 18 -4.51 6.43 -1.98
CA VAL A 18 -5.68 7.33 -1.95
C VAL A 18 -6.81 6.81 -2.84
N ILE A 19 -6.51 6.34 -4.05
CA ILE A 19 -7.50 5.74 -4.94
C ILE A 19 -8.11 4.48 -4.29
N ILE A 20 -7.28 3.60 -3.71
CA ILE A 20 -7.76 2.41 -3.00
C ILE A 20 -8.65 2.81 -1.82
N MET A 21 -8.28 3.86 -1.07
CA MET A 21 -9.07 4.39 0.04
C MET A 21 -10.42 4.92 -0.43
N MET A 22 -10.47 5.69 -1.51
CA MET A 22 -11.73 6.16 -2.10
C MET A 22 -12.61 4.99 -2.54
N LEU A 23 -12.01 3.95 -3.13
CA LEU A 23 -12.75 2.75 -3.51
C LEU A 23 -13.34 2.05 -2.29
N LYS A 24 -12.52 1.83 -1.25
CA LYS A 24 -12.88 1.16 0.01
C LYS A 24 -13.99 1.88 0.77
N GLU A 25 -13.85 3.19 0.97
CA GLU A 25 -14.71 3.95 1.89
C GLU A 25 -15.97 4.50 1.22
N TRP A 26 -15.94 4.73 -0.10
CA TRP A 26 -17.06 5.37 -0.81
C TRP A 26 -17.68 4.47 -1.87
N VAL A 27 -16.86 3.99 -2.81
CA VAL A 27 -17.38 3.33 -4.02
C VAL A 27 -17.99 1.97 -3.68
N TYR A 28 -17.27 1.10 -2.98
CA TYR A 28 -17.80 -0.21 -2.63
C TYR A 28 -19.02 -0.13 -1.70
N PRO A 29 -19.02 0.65 -0.59
CA PRO A 29 -20.19 0.76 0.28
C PRO A 29 -21.43 1.28 -0.46
N PHE A 30 -21.27 2.26 -1.36
CA PHE A 30 -22.37 2.78 -2.18
C PHE A 30 -23.01 1.68 -3.04
N PHE A 31 -22.19 0.90 -3.74
CA PHE A 31 -22.67 -0.17 -4.60
C PHE A 31 -23.26 -1.34 -3.79
N ILE A 32 -22.66 -1.68 -2.65
CA ILE A 32 -23.18 -2.72 -1.76
C ILE A 32 -24.56 -2.32 -1.26
N TRP A 33 -24.72 -1.09 -0.76
CA TRP A 33 -26.00 -0.57 -0.29
C TRP A 33 -27.08 -0.58 -1.39
N LYS A 34 -26.70 -0.26 -2.64
CA LYS A 34 -27.65 -0.20 -3.77
C LYS A 34 -28.12 -1.58 -4.24
N TRP A 35 -27.25 -2.59 -4.22
CA TRP A 35 -27.52 -3.90 -4.84
C TRP A 35 -27.83 -5.03 -3.84
N PHE A 36 -27.43 -4.90 -2.57
CA PHE A 36 -27.65 -5.91 -1.54
C PHE A 36 -28.51 -5.33 -0.40
N PRO A 37 -29.85 -5.32 -0.56
CA PRO A 37 -30.76 -4.78 0.45
C PRO A 37 -30.88 -5.68 1.70
N VAL A 38 -30.43 -6.93 1.62
CA VAL A 38 -30.40 -7.88 2.74
C VAL A 38 -29.11 -7.71 3.53
N ALA A 39 -29.23 -7.46 4.83
CA ALA A 39 -28.10 -7.13 5.70
C ALA A 39 -27.01 -8.22 5.73
N ASP A 40 -27.39 -9.50 5.81
CA ASP A 40 -26.44 -10.61 5.89
C ASP A 40 -25.57 -10.69 4.63
N THR A 41 -26.20 -10.57 3.45
CA THR A 41 -25.47 -10.60 2.17
C THR A 41 -24.56 -9.37 2.02
N ALA A 42 -25.03 -8.19 2.45
CA ALA A 42 -24.21 -6.97 2.43
C ALA A 42 -22.98 -7.09 3.34
N SER A 43 -23.13 -7.69 4.54
CA SER A 43 -22.01 -7.93 5.47
C SER A 43 -20.96 -8.85 4.86
N THR A 44 -21.37 -10.00 4.30
CA THR A 44 -20.44 -10.95 3.66
C THR A 44 -19.68 -10.29 2.51
N VAL A 45 -20.37 -9.52 1.65
CA VAL A 45 -19.71 -8.82 0.54
C VAL A 45 -18.71 -7.78 1.05
N LEU A 46 -19.04 -7.07 2.14
CA LEU A 46 -18.14 -6.10 2.76
C LEU A 46 -16.88 -6.76 3.33
N GLU A 47 -17.00 -7.91 3.99
CA GLU A 47 -15.85 -8.71 4.44
C GLU A 47 -14.94 -9.10 3.27
N TRP A 48 -15.51 -9.59 2.16
CA TRP A 48 -14.73 -9.92 0.96
C TRP A 48 -14.02 -8.69 0.38
N VAL A 49 -14.68 -7.53 0.36
CA VAL A 49 -14.07 -6.27 -0.08
C VAL A 49 -12.86 -5.92 0.80
N LEU A 50 -12.98 -6.03 2.13
CA LEU A 50 -11.87 -5.76 3.04
C LEU A 50 -10.66 -6.69 2.80
N ILE A 51 -10.91 -7.98 2.54
CA ILE A 51 -9.86 -8.95 2.19
C ILE A 51 -9.18 -8.53 0.88
N VAL A 52 -9.95 -8.25 -0.17
CA VAL A 52 -9.41 -7.86 -1.48
C VAL A 52 -8.61 -6.57 -1.37
N VAL A 53 -9.13 -5.54 -0.69
CA VAL A 53 -8.43 -4.27 -0.49
C VAL A 53 -7.13 -4.47 0.28
N THR A 54 -7.12 -5.32 1.31
CA THR A 54 -5.91 -5.64 2.08
C THR A 54 -4.85 -6.31 1.21
N VAL A 55 -5.25 -7.30 0.39
CA VAL A 55 -4.34 -7.99 -0.53
C VAL A 55 -3.77 -7.02 -1.57
N ILE A 56 -4.63 -6.18 -2.19
CA ILE A 56 -4.19 -5.16 -3.15
C ILE A 56 -3.26 -4.16 -2.48
N GLY A 57 -3.56 -3.70 -1.26
CA GLY A 57 -2.71 -2.82 -0.48
C GLY A 57 -1.31 -3.42 -0.23
N CYS A 58 -1.24 -4.69 0.17
CA CYS A 58 0.03 -5.40 0.33
C CYS A 58 0.82 -5.46 -0.98
N PHE A 59 0.18 -5.80 -2.10
CA PHE A 59 0.83 -5.81 -3.42
C PHE A 59 1.26 -4.42 -3.87
N ALA A 60 0.50 -3.37 -3.57
CA ALA A 60 0.89 -2.00 -3.88
C ALA A 60 2.20 -1.62 -3.17
N TYR A 61 2.34 -1.95 -1.88
CA TYR A 61 3.59 -1.69 -1.15
C TYR A 61 4.79 -2.47 -1.70
N ILE A 62 4.60 -3.74 -2.06
CA ILE A 62 5.62 -4.53 -2.77
C ILE A 62 5.95 -3.88 -4.12
N GLY A 63 4.92 -3.47 -4.87
CA GLY A 63 5.03 -2.79 -6.15
C GLY A 63 5.85 -1.49 -6.06
N PHE A 64 5.59 -0.63 -5.06
CA PHE A 64 6.37 0.58 -4.84
C PHE A 64 7.84 0.27 -4.57
N GLY A 65 8.11 -0.79 -3.79
CA GLY A 65 9.47 -1.26 -3.56
C GLY A 65 10.18 -1.66 -4.85
N SER A 66 9.49 -2.45 -5.68
CA SER A 66 10.00 -2.89 -6.98
C SER A 66 10.24 -1.70 -7.91
N SER A 67 9.25 -0.83 -8.09
CA SER A 67 9.34 0.39 -8.90
C SER A 67 10.48 1.29 -8.45
N ALA A 68 10.66 1.47 -7.14
CA ALA A 68 11.73 2.30 -6.60
C ALA A 68 13.12 1.83 -7.04
N ARG A 69 13.38 0.51 -7.08
CA ARG A 69 14.68 -0.04 -7.51
C ARG A 69 14.79 -0.17 -9.03
N HIS A 70 13.76 -0.69 -9.70
CA HIS A 70 13.88 -1.15 -11.08
C HIS A 70 13.46 -0.09 -12.10
N ILE A 71 12.40 0.68 -11.83
CA ILE A 71 11.89 1.73 -12.72
C ILE A 71 12.63 3.05 -12.44
N TYR A 72 12.62 3.49 -11.17
CA TYR A 72 13.21 4.78 -10.79
C TYR A 72 14.71 4.72 -10.47
N LYS A 73 15.29 3.51 -10.35
CA LYS A 73 16.73 3.28 -10.09
C LYS A 73 17.24 4.01 -8.85
N LEU A 74 16.41 4.10 -7.81
CA LEU A 74 16.75 4.80 -6.57
C LEU A 74 17.58 3.91 -5.64
N SER A 75 18.58 4.52 -5.03
CA SER A 75 19.37 3.89 -3.96
C SER A 75 18.49 3.60 -2.75
N LEU A 76 18.90 2.62 -1.93
CA LEU A 76 18.15 2.24 -0.72
C LEU A 76 17.90 3.44 0.22
N PRO A 77 18.90 4.30 0.53
CA PRO A 77 18.68 5.46 1.40
C PRO A 77 17.67 6.45 0.81
N SER A 78 17.72 6.71 -0.50
CA SER A 78 16.77 7.62 -1.15
C SER A 78 15.35 7.07 -1.12
N SER A 79 15.16 5.77 -1.35
CA SER A 79 13.85 5.13 -1.29
C SER A 79 13.27 5.09 0.13
N ILE A 80 14.09 4.79 1.13
CA ILE A 80 13.67 4.86 2.54
C ILE A 80 13.31 6.31 2.91
N GLY A 81 14.10 7.29 2.46
CA GLY A 81 13.80 8.71 2.66
C GLY A 81 12.41 9.10 2.12
N ILE A 82 12.08 8.69 0.89
CA ILE A 82 10.75 8.95 0.30
C ILE A 82 9.65 8.24 1.09
N TYR A 83 9.86 6.97 1.44
CA TYR A 83 8.92 6.22 2.26
C TYR A 83 8.63 6.94 3.59
N LEU A 84 9.67 7.39 4.28
CA LEU A 84 9.54 8.10 5.55
C LEU A 84 8.85 9.46 5.38
N VAL A 85 9.18 10.23 4.34
CA VAL A 85 8.53 11.53 4.09
C VAL A 85 7.01 11.39 3.94
N ILE A 86 6.55 10.30 3.35
CA ILE A 86 5.12 10.04 3.13
C ILE A 86 4.43 9.52 4.39
N HIS A 87 5.07 8.59 5.10
CA HIS A 87 4.43 7.89 6.23
C HIS A 87 4.64 8.59 7.57
N LEU A 88 5.70 9.39 7.74
CA LEU A 88 5.98 10.08 9.00
C LEU A 88 4.85 11.04 9.40
N PRO A 89 4.26 11.87 8.52
CA PRO A 89 3.11 12.71 8.86
C PRO A 89 1.87 11.92 9.32
N LEU A 90 1.78 10.64 8.95
CA LEU A 90 0.66 9.77 9.32
C LEU A 90 0.92 9.03 10.63
N VAL A 91 2.19 8.75 10.96
CA VAL A 91 2.60 8.10 12.21
C VAL A 91 2.77 9.11 13.34
N LEU A 92 3.25 10.32 13.05
CA LEU A 92 3.55 11.34 14.05
C LEU A 92 2.33 11.69 14.94
N PRO A 93 1.10 11.88 14.39
CA PRO A 93 -0.13 12.00 15.17
C PRO A 93 -0.30 10.91 16.24
N VAL A 94 0.01 9.66 15.90
CA VAL A 94 -0.17 8.51 16.77
C VAL A 94 0.83 8.57 17.92
N ILE A 95 2.10 8.85 17.61
CA ILE A 95 3.16 8.99 18.62
C ILE A 95 2.85 10.15 19.58
N LEU A 96 2.40 11.29 19.04
CA LEU A 96 2.06 12.46 19.84
C LEU A 96 0.86 12.20 20.77
N MET A 97 -0.16 11.49 20.28
CA MET A 97 -1.30 11.08 21.12
C MET A 97 -0.87 10.13 22.25
N GLU A 98 -0.01 9.15 21.97
CA GLU A 98 0.55 8.26 23.01
C GLU A 98 1.37 9.03 24.06
N ALA A 99 2.07 10.09 23.63
CA ALA A 99 2.79 10.99 24.51
C ALA A 99 1.88 11.99 25.29
N GLY A 100 0.56 11.92 25.11
CA GLY A 100 -0.42 12.76 25.82
C GLY A 100 -0.67 14.13 25.18
N TRP A 101 -0.24 14.37 23.94
CA TRP A 101 -0.45 15.63 23.23
C TRP A 101 -1.81 15.65 22.53
N SER A 102 -2.42 16.83 22.45
CA SER A 102 -3.63 17.03 21.64
C SER A 102 -3.24 17.13 20.16
N VAL A 103 -3.87 16.28 19.35
CA VAL A 103 -3.68 16.23 17.90
C VAL A 103 -4.99 16.59 17.21
N PRO A 104 -4.98 17.40 16.14
CA PRO A 104 -6.20 17.73 15.42
C PRO A 104 -6.91 16.47 14.90
N SER A 105 -8.24 16.44 15.00
CA SER A 105 -9.06 15.27 14.61
C SER A 105 -8.82 14.84 13.17
N LEU A 106 -8.63 15.79 12.25
CA LEU A 106 -8.37 15.52 10.84
C LEU A 106 -7.13 14.61 10.62
N TRP A 107 -6.05 14.84 11.37
CA TRP A 107 -4.84 14.02 11.26
C TRP A 107 -5.03 12.63 11.85
N LYS A 108 -5.83 12.53 12.91
CA LYS A 108 -6.20 11.25 13.52
C LYS A 108 -7.03 10.41 12.56
N ASP A 109 -8.07 10.99 11.97
CA ASP A 109 -8.98 10.28 11.06
C ASP A 109 -8.24 9.86 9.79
N LEU A 110 -7.40 10.74 9.22
CA LEU A 110 -6.57 10.41 8.06
C LEU A 110 -5.61 9.25 8.36
N SER A 111 -4.94 9.26 9.52
CA SER A 111 -4.06 8.18 9.94
C SER A 111 -4.83 6.86 10.05
N LEU A 112 -5.99 6.87 10.72
CA LEU A 112 -6.84 5.68 10.87
C LEU A 112 -7.29 5.12 9.52
N LEU A 113 -7.74 5.98 8.59
CA LEU A 113 -8.13 5.55 7.25
C LEU A 113 -6.96 4.96 6.46
N TRP A 114 -5.77 5.57 6.57
CA TRP A 114 -4.58 5.11 5.87
C TRP A 114 -4.15 3.73 6.34
N TRP A 115 -4.03 3.55 7.66
CA TRP A 115 -3.63 2.28 8.23
C TRP A 115 -4.73 1.21 8.14
N GLY A 116 -6.00 1.64 8.09
CA GLY A 116 -7.16 0.78 7.87
C GLY A 116 -7.19 0.10 6.49
N LEU A 117 -6.42 0.57 5.51
CA LEU A 117 -6.31 -0.10 4.19
C LEU A 117 -5.85 -1.55 4.29
N ILE A 118 -4.92 -1.83 5.22
CA ILE A 118 -4.42 -3.18 5.49
C ILE A 118 -4.94 -3.68 6.83
N GLY A 119 -5.02 -2.79 7.82
CA GLY A 119 -5.42 -3.14 9.18
C GLY A 119 -6.82 -3.76 9.26
N ASP A 120 -7.78 -3.29 8.46
CA ASP A 120 -9.16 -3.75 8.58
C ASP A 120 -9.35 -5.18 8.08
N GLY A 121 -8.66 -5.60 7.01
CA GLY A 121 -8.70 -7.00 6.59
C GLY A 121 -7.91 -7.92 7.49
N ILE A 122 -6.81 -7.46 8.10
CA ILE A 122 -6.10 -8.25 9.13
C ILE A 122 -7.02 -8.48 10.34
N ARG A 123 -7.76 -7.47 10.77
CA ARG A 123 -8.69 -7.55 11.90
C ARG A 123 -9.76 -8.63 11.72
N LEU A 124 -10.17 -8.94 10.48
CA LEU A 124 -11.12 -10.03 10.21
C LEU A 124 -10.63 -11.41 10.67
N PHE A 125 -9.31 -11.60 10.73
CA PHE A 125 -8.71 -12.90 11.07
C PHE A 125 -8.09 -12.95 12.47
N THR A 126 -8.11 -11.84 13.20
CA THR A 126 -7.50 -11.76 14.52
C THR A 126 -8.53 -11.56 15.61
N PRO A 127 -8.38 -12.23 16.78
CA PRO A 127 -9.28 -12.01 17.89
C PRO A 127 -9.20 -10.56 18.38
N ASP A 128 -10.32 -10.00 18.86
CA ASP A 128 -10.47 -8.58 19.29
C ASP A 128 -9.40 -8.08 20.29
N ARG A 129 -8.71 -9.00 20.96
CA ARG A 129 -7.60 -8.70 21.88
C ARG A 129 -6.32 -8.22 21.17
N TRP A 130 -6.19 -8.43 19.86
CA TRP A 130 -5.03 -7.99 19.06
C TRP A 130 -5.35 -6.65 18.41
N VAL A 131 -5.12 -5.57 19.15
CA VAL A 131 -5.24 -4.21 18.60
C VAL A 131 -4.02 -3.94 17.74
N PHE A 132 -4.17 -4.00 16.41
CA PHE A 132 -3.12 -3.56 15.50
C PHE A 132 -2.92 -2.07 15.62
N HIS A 133 -1.79 -1.70 16.24
CA HIS A 133 -1.40 -0.31 16.39
C HIS A 133 -0.90 0.22 15.04
N PRO A 134 -1.21 1.48 14.66
CA PRO A 134 -0.69 2.10 13.44
C PRO A 134 0.82 1.94 13.23
N LEU A 135 1.60 1.93 14.32
CA LEU A 135 3.04 1.67 14.28
C LEU A 135 3.39 0.27 13.75
N THR A 136 2.65 -0.76 14.14
CA THR A 136 2.86 -2.13 13.67
C THR A 136 2.54 -2.27 12.19
N LEU A 137 1.50 -1.57 11.72
CA LEU A 137 1.13 -1.53 10.32
C LEU A 137 2.15 -0.75 9.48
N CYS A 138 2.69 0.36 10.00
CA CYS A 138 3.79 1.09 9.37
C CYS A 138 5.05 0.22 9.22
N PHE A 139 5.36 -0.59 10.23
CA PHE A 139 6.46 -1.54 10.15
C PHE A 139 6.19 -2.63 9.12
N LEU A 140 4.97 -3.19 9.09
CA LEU A 140 4.57 -4.18 8.09
C LEU A 140 4.68 -3.63 6.66
N THR A 141 4.16 -2.43 6.40
CA THR A 141 4.24 -1.81 5.07
C THR A 141 5.68 -1.48 4.68
N ALA A 142 6.53 -1.12 5.64
CA ALA A 142 7.96 -0.92 5.41
C ALA A 142 8.64 -2.25 5.02
N LEU A 143 8.32 -3.35 5.70
CA LEU A 143 8.82 -4.68 5.34
C LEU A 143 8.37 -5.08 3.93
N LEU A 144 7.09 -4.91 3.59
CA LEU A 144 6.56 -5.21 2.26
C LEU A 144 7.27 -4.38 1.18
N PHE A 145 7.48 -3.08 1.44
CA PHE A 145 8.24 -2.19 0.56
C PHE A 145 9.68 -2.68 0.36
N LEU A 146 10.38 -3.05 1.44
CA LEU A 146 11.75 -3.56 1.36
C LEU A 146 11.82 -4.90 0.62
N CYS A 147 10.87 -5.81 0.86
CA CYS A 147 10.74 -7.06 0.14
C CYS A 147 10.54 -6.81 -1.37
N GLY A 148 9.65 -5.87 -1.71
CA GLY A 148 9.38 -5.47 -3.08
C GLY A 148 10.60 -4.99 -3.85
N ARG A 149 11.58 -4.35 -3.18
CA ARG A 149 12.84 -3.96 -3.82
C ARG A 149 13.66 -5.14 -4.35
N ASN A 150 13.41 -6.36 -3.89
CA ASN A 150 14.09 -7.56 -4.40
C ASN A 150 13.27 -8.30 -5.46
N VAL A 151 12.05 -7.85 -5.73
CA VAL A 151 11.17 -8.43 -6.74
C VAL A 151 11.36 -7.66 -8.03
N TYR A 152 11.85 -8.34 -9.06
CA TYR A 152 11.90 -7.81 -10.42
C TYR A 152 10.90 -8.57 -11.29
N VAL A 153 10.02 -7.84 -11.95
CA VAL A 153 9.15 -8.39 -12.99
C VAL A 153 9.84 -8.13 -14.31
N GLU A 154 10.33 -9.20 -14.94
CA GLU A 154 10.99 -9.10 -16.23
C GLU A 154 9.93 -8.87 -17.33
N GLU A 155 10.12 -7.82 -18.14
CA GLU A 155 9.22 -7.53 -19.26
C GLU A 155 9.41 -8.56 -20.38
N GLU A 156 8.31 -9.04 -20.95
CA GLU A 156 8.27 -10.13 -21.94
C GLU A 156 9.12 -9.86 -23.20
N GLU A 157 9.41 -8.59 -23.49
CA GLU A 157 10.26 -8.15 -24.60
C GLU A 157 11.75 -8.50 -24.38
N SER A 158 12.23 -8.46 -23.13
CA SER A 158 13.55 -8.97 -22.71
C SER A 158 13.69 -10.45 -23.06
N ILE A 159 12.66 -11.23 -22.71
CA ILE A 159 12.62 -12.69 -22.91
C ILE A 159 12.63 -13.03 -24.40
N LYS A 160 11.85 -12.30 -25.22
CA LYS A 160 11.83 -12.48 -26.68
C LYS A 160 13.19 -12.16 -27.31
N SER A 161 13.87 -11.11 -26.86
CA SER A 161 15.21 -10.76 -27.37
C SER A 161 16.29 -11.80 -27.00
N LEU A 162 16.22 -12.36 -25.79
CA LEU A 162 17.11 -13.42 -25.32
C LEU A 162 16.88 -14.74 -26.06
N GLN A 163 15.62 -15.06 -26.39
CA GLN A 163 15.27 -16.21 -27.21
C GLN A 163 15.77 -16.03 -28.65
N GLN A 164 15.61 -14.85 -29.26
CA GLN A 164 16.13 -14.58 -30.60
C GLN A 164 17.66 -14.63 -30.67
N SER A 165 18.37 -14.10 -29.66
CA SER A 165 19.83 -14.18 -29.55
C SER A 165 20.35 -15.62 -29.50
N LYS A 166 19.72 -16.49 -28.69
CA LYS A 166 20.10 -17.92 -28.62
C LYS A 166 19.86 -18.68 -29.92
N VAL A 167 18.86 -18.30 -30.71
CA VAL A 167 18.58 -18.94 -32.01
C VAL A 167 19.60 -18.55 -33.08
N VAL A 168 20.11 -17.32 -33.05
CA VAL A 168 21.13 -16.85 -34.00
C VAL A 168 22.51 -17.45 -33.70
N SER A 169 22.84 -17.68 -32.42
CA SER A 169 24.11 -18.30 -32.01
C SER A 169 24.24 -19.80 -32.33
N ASN A 170 23.14 -20.47 -32.68
CA ASN A 170 23.08 -21.90 -32.99
C ASN A 170 22.99 -22.19 -34.50
N ARG A 171 23.22 -21.19 -35.35
CA ARG A 171 23.40 -21.35 -36.81
C ARG A 171 24.85 -21.03 -37.17
#